data_AF-A0A7Y1VGN2-F1
#
_entry.id   AF-A0A7Y1VGN2-F1
#
_cell.length_a   1.000
_cell.length_b   1.000
_cell.length_c   1.000
_cell.angle_alpha   90.00
_cell.angle_beta   90.00
_cell.angle_gamma   90.00
#
_symmetry.space_group_name_H-M   'P 1'
#
loop_
_entity.id
_entity.type
_entity.pdbx_description
1 polymer ?
#
loop_
_entity_poly.entity_id
_entity_poly.type
_entity_poly.pdbx_seq_one_letter_code
_entity_poly.pdbx_strand_id
1 'polypeptide(L)'
;MVKRSSTLITTILLLAALVSISWLLVAPGVFGASRTTLDAPQNVVLPSATDAGVVAGVGSTDSLLRGSRVVEAFQAAQPRDPFRPLIVGAPDVSGSDDPLSGSNVTVVAITTDAAGNRRAIVRVDGTEYTVGVGETFAGRYKIVALDDDKVTFLFGDSTFVLGEGQQILK
;
A
#
# COMPACT_ATOMS: atom_id res chain seq x y z
N MET A 1 25.90 -4.65 -50.04
CA MET A 1 25.70 -3.46 -49.18
C MET A 1 24.26 -2.96 -49.37
N VAL A 2 23.46 -3.08 -48.31
CA VAL A 2 22.16 -2.43 -48.00
C VAL A 2 21.16 -2.15 -49.14
N LYS A 3 20.27 -3.11 -49.44
CA LYS A 3 18.99 -2.82 -50.14
C LYS A 3 17.89 -3.82 -49.76
N ARG A 4 17.65 -4.01 -48.46
CA ARG A 4 16.52 -4.80 -47.94
C ARG A 4 15.70 -4.08 -46.85
N SER A 5 16.23 -3.00 -46.27
CA SER A 5 15.57 -2.23 -45.20
C SER A 5 14.47 -1.29 -45.70
N SER A 6 14.55 -0.82 -46.95
CA SER A 6 13.59 0.15 -47.48
C SER A 6 12.18 -0.44 -47.65
N THR A 7 12.06 -1.70 -48.09
CA THR A 7 10.76 -2.34 -48.31
C THR A 7 10.02 -2.62 -47.00
N LEU A 8 10.76 -2.99 -45.95
CA LEU A 8 10.23 -3.33 -44.62
C LEU A 8 9.66 -2.10 -43.88
N ILE A 9 10.36 -0.96 -43.97
CA ILE A 9 9.90 0.29 -43.35
C ILE A 9 8.60 0.77 -43.99
N THR A 10 8.49 0.70 -45.32
CA THR A 10 7.26 1.10 -46.03
C THR A 10 6.07 0.20 -45.68
N THR A 11 6.29 -1.10 -45.45
CA THR A 11 5.20 -2.02 -45.05
C THR A 11 4.69 -1.74 -43.64
N ILE A 12 5.61 -1.47 -42.70
CA ILE A 12 5.26 -1.11 -41.31
C ILE A 12 4.47 0.21 -41.29
N LEU A 13 4.89 1.20 -42.09
CA LEU A 13 4.23 2.50 -42.14
C LEU A 13 2.81 2.41 -42.74
N LEU A 14 2.60 1.55 -43.75
CA LEU A 14 1.28 1.25 -44.30
C LEU A 14 0.35 0.55 -43.30
N LEU A 15 0.88 -0.39 -42.51
CA LEU A 15 0.12 -1.07 -41.45
C LEU A 15 -0.29 -0.10 -40.33
N ALA A 16 0.61 0.79 -39.90
CA ALA A 16 0.31 1.78 -38.86
C ALA A 16 -0.80 2.76 -39.29
N ALA A 17 -0.82 3.21 -40.55
CA ALA A 17 -1.84 4.13 -41.04
C ALA A 17 -3.26 3.54 -41.06
N LEU A 18 -3.40 2.24 -41.33
CA LEU A 18 -4.70 1.56 -41.34
C LEU A 18 -5.31 1.43 -39.94
N VAL A 19 -4.47 1.19 -38.92
CA VAL A 19 -4.93 1.08 -37.52
C VAL A 19 -5.48 2.42 -37.01
N SER A 20 -4.87 3.55 -37.42
CA SER A 20 -5.30 4.89 -37.03
C SER A 20 -6.66 5.29 -37.60
N ILE A 21 -6.97 4.89 -38.84
CA ILE A 21 -8.26 5.21 -39.49
C ILE A 21 -9.41 4.47 -38.81
N SER A 22 -9.14 3.27 -38.30
CA SER A 22 -10.14 2.45 -37.62
C SER A 22 -10.60 3.04 -36.28
N TRP A 23 -9.83 3.94 -35.66
CA TRP A 23 -10.20 4.62 -34.41
C TRP A 23 -11.12 5.84 -34.61
N LEU A 24 -11.22 6.39 -35.83
CA LEU A 24 -11.99 7.61 -36.08
C LEU A 24 -13.50 7.36 -36.32
N LEU A 25 -13.90 6.10 -36.50
CA LEU A 25 -15.30 5.71 -36.70
C LEU A 25 -15.99 5.18 -35.43
N VAL A 26 -15.28 5.12 -34.29
CA VAL A 26 -15.79 4.65 -32.99
C VAL A 26 -15.97 5.81 -32.01
N ALA A 27 -16.58 6.91 -32.46
CA ALA A 27 -17.01 7.97 -31.54
C ALA A 27 -18.27 8.70 -32.02
N PRO A 28 -19.48 8.13 -31.80
CA PRO A 28 -20.64 8.94 -31.54
C PRO A 28 -20.75 9.15 -30.02
N GLY A 29 -20.54 10.37 -29.50
CA GLY A 29 -20.97 10.63 -28.12
C GLY A 29 -20.35 11.77 -27.30
N VAL A 30 -19.39 12.55 -27.80
CA VAL A 30 -18.80 13.67 -27.01
C VAL A 30 -19.63 14.97 -27.05
N PHE A 31 -20.90 14.91 -27.49
CA PHE A 31 -21.86 16.01 -27.31
C PHE A 31 -22.99 15.58 -26.36
N GLY A 32 -22.62 15.31 -25.11
CA GLY A 32 -23.55 15.17 -23.99
C GLY A 32 -23.74 16.50 -23.29
N ALA A 33 -24.90 17.11 -23.48
CA ALA A 33 -25.30 18.38 -22.88
C ALA A 33 -25.30 18.33 -21.35
N SER A 34 -24.52 19.19 -20.70
CA SER A 34 -24.68 19.51 -19.29
C SER A 34 -25.94 20.37 -19.11
N ARG A 35 -27.09 19.71 -18.90
CA ARG A 35 -28.27 20.35 -18.30
C ARG A 35 -28.04 20.43 -16.79
N THR A 36 -27.56 21.56 -16.32
CA THR A 36 -27.56 21.91 -14.89
C THR A 36 -28.98 22.27 -14.49
N THR A 37 -29.72 21.28 -13.98
CA THR A 37 -30.94 21.53 -13.21
C THR A 37 -30.60 21.62 -11.73
N LEU A 38 -31.07 22.72 -11.17
CA LEU A 38 -31.03 23.24 -9.80
C LEU A 38 -31.83 22.36 -8.81
N ASP A 39 -31.24 22.01 -7.65
CA ASP A 39 -31.87 21.70 -6.33
C ASP A 39 -30.86 20.87 -5.49
N ALA A 40 -30.58 21.02 -4.19
CA ALA A 40 -30.92 21.94 -3.10
C ALA A 40 -29.86 21.67 -1.97
N PRO A 41 -29.66 22.55 -0.98
CA PRO A 41 -28.65 22.37 0.07
C PRO A 41 -29.09 21.48 1.24
N GLN A 42 -28.07 20.76 1.74
CA GLN A 42 -27.88 20.04 3.01
C GLN A 42 -28.89 20.22 4.15
N ASN A 43 -29.37 19.10 4.72
CA ASN A 43 -29.54 18.95 6.17
C ASN A 43 -29.58 17.47 6.60
N VAL A 44 -28.46 16.93 7.08
CA VAL A 44 -28.41 15.62 7.77
C VAL A 44 -28.22 15.90 9.25
N VAL A 45 -29.27 15.75 10.04
CA VAL A 45 -29.23 15.80 11.51
C VAL A 45 -29.06 14.37 12.03
N LEU A 46 -27.93 14.12 12.69
CA LEU A 46 -27.65 12.90 13.46
C LEU A 46 -28.33 12.99 14.85
N PRO A 47 -28.83 11.88 15.41
CA PRO A 47 -29.34 11.84 16.79
C PRO A 47 -28.21 11.52 17.77
N SER A 48 -28.05 12.31 18.84
CA SER A 48 -27.15 11.98 19.95
C SER A 48 -27.58 12.57 21.30
N ALA A 49 -27.36 11.73 22.32
CA ALA A 49 -27.34 11.96 23.77
C ALA A 49 -28.68 11.93 24.52
N THR A 50 -29.03 10.70 24.94
CA THR A 50 -29.86 10.38 26.10
C THR A 50 -29.26 10.98 27.38
N ASP A 51 -30.12 11.63 28.14
CA ASP A 51 -29.87 12.36 29.38
C ASP A 51 -29.32 11.46 30.50
N ALA A 52 -28.26 11.92 31.16
CA ALA A 52 -27.51 11.18 32.17
C ALA A 52 -28.06 11.49 33.57
N GLY A 53 -28.52 10.45 34.25
CA GLY A 53 -28.97 10.51 35.64
C GLY A 53 -27.84 10.46 36.68
N VAL A 54 -28.22 10.90 37.87
CA VAL A 54 -27.68 10.64 39.21
C VAL A 54 -26.54 11.54 39.70
N VAL A 55 -26.93 12.56 40.49
CA VAL A 55 -26.08 13.28 41.45
C VAL A 55 -26.69 13.08 42.83
N ALA A 56 -26.02 12.34 43.72
CA ALA A 56 -26.23 12.40 45.18
C ALA A 56 -25.16 11.57 45.92
N GLY A 57 -24.20 12.26 46.54
CA GLY A 57 -23.29 11.70 47.53
C GLY A 57 -22.99 12.77 48.57
N VAL A 58 -23.79 12.78 49.65
CA VAL A 58 -23.66 13.69 50.80
C VAL A 58 -23.15 12.90 52.00
N GLY A 59 -22.09 13.43 52.63
CA GLY A 59 -21.69 13.17 54.01
C GLY A 59 -20.87 11.90 54.23
N SER A 60 -19.94 11.82 55.17
CA SER A 60 -19.50 12.71 56.24
C SER A 60 -18.27 12.06 56.88
N THR A 61 -17.38 12.90 57.42
CA THR A 61 -16.56 12.67 58.63
C THR A 61 -15.76 11.38 58.74
N ASP A 62 -14.45 11.49 58.94
CA ASP A 62 -13.90 11.42 60.30
C ASP A 62 -12.39 11.18 60.22
N SER A 63 -11.65 12.26 60.46
CA SER A 63 -10.23 12.18 60.72
C SER A 63 -10.03 11.77 62.17
N LEU A 64 -9.19 10.74 62.38
CA LEU A 64 -8.44 10.45 63.62
C LEU A 64 -9.09 9.53 64.67
N LEU A 65 -9.05 8.22 64.39
CA LEU A 65 -8.83 7.20 65.42
C LEU A 65 -7.58 6.39 65.02
N ARG A 66 -6.42 6.76 65.57
CA ARG A 66 -5.83 6.14 66.76
C ARG A 66 -5.03 4.87 66.42
N GLY A 67 -3.72 5.07 66.22
CA GLY A 67 -2.68 4.15 66.65
C GLY A 67 -2.76 2.70 66.17
N SER A 68 -2.24 2.45 64.96
CA SER A 68 -1.84 1.10 64.54
C SER A 68 -0.69 1.24 63.55
N ARG A 69 0.55 1.14 64.05
CA ARG A 69 1.69 0.85 63.17
C ARG A 69 1.52 -0.58 62.70
N VAL A 70 1.25 -0.77 61.40
CA VAL A 70 1.45 -2.06 60.75
C VAL A 70 2.22 -1.81 59.47
N VAL A 71 3.53 -2.03 59.61
CA VAL A 71 4.44 -2.63 58.65
C VAL A 71 4.39 -2.05 57.23
N GLU A 72 5.47 -1.37 56.86
CA GLU A 72 5.91 -1.15 55.49
C GLU A 72 5.93 -2.49 54.74
N ALA A 73 4.80 -2.86 54.15
CA ALA A 73 4.69 -4.07 53.37
C ALA A 73 5.31 -3.80 52.00
N PHE A 74 6.61 -4.12 51.93
CA PHE A 74 7.33 -4.55 50.74
C PHE A 74 6.98 -3.74 49.49
N GLN A 75 7.75 -2.67 49.24
CA GLN A 75 8.02 -2.32 47.86
C GLN A 75 8.71 -3.53 47.24
N ALA A 76 7.93 -4.40 46.61
CA ALA A 76 8.43 -5.43 45.72
C ALA A 76 9.28 -4.67 44.70
N ALA A 77 10.61 -4.76 44.87
CA ALA A 77 11.55 -4.24 43.91
C ALA A 77 11.10 -4.82 42.57
N GLN A 78 10.53 -3.98 41.71
CA GLN A 78 10.18 -4.42 40.37
C GLN A 78 11.46 -5.03 39.79
N PRO A 79 11.39 -6.24 39.20
CA PRO A 79 12.57 -6.90 38.66
C PRO A 79 13.32 -5.89 37.81
N ARG A 80 14.52 -5.49 38.27
CA ARG A 80 15.37 -4.64 37.46
C ARG A 80 15.69 -5.46 36.23
N ASP A 81 15.17 -5.05 35.08
CA ASP A 81 15.40 -5.71 33.81
C ASP A 81 16.92 -5.78 33.57
N PRO A 82 17.51 -6.99 33.64
CA PRO A 82 18.96 -7.15 33.51
C PRO A 82 19.40 -7.07 32.04
N PHE A 83 18.50 -6.90 31.08
CA PHE A 83 18.81 -6.83 29.67
C PHE A 83 18.83 -5.39 29.15
N ARG A 84 19.65 -4.55 29.79
CA ARG A 84 20.18 -3.37 29.10
C ARG A 84 21.24 -3.84 28.11
N PRO A 85 21.02 -3.75 26.78
CA PRO A 85 22.08 -4.08 25.83
C PRO A 85 23.21 -3.06 25.99
N LEU A 86 24.42 -3.57 26.30
CA LEU A 86 25.67 -2.81 26.24
C LEU A 86 26.08 -2.61 24.78
N ILE A 87 25.30 -1.85 24.01
CA ILE A 87 25.79 -1.30 22.75
C ILE A 87 26.10 0.18 23.04
N VAL A 88 27.20 0.38 23.76
CA VAL A 88 27.87 1.68 23.78
C VAL A 88 28.82 1.69 22.60
N GLY A 89 28.22 1.96 21.45
CA GLY A 89 28.87 2.16 20.17
C GLY A 89 27.81 2.83 19.31
N ALA A 90 28.19 3.86 18.56
CA ALA A 90 27.31 4.49 17.59
C ALA A 90 26.60 3.40 16.74
N PRO A 91 25.46 3.70 16.09
CA PRO A 91 25.06 2.88 14.95
C PRO A 91 26.11 3.06 13.85
N ASP A 92 27.25 2.37 13.98
CA ASP A 92 27.87 1.74 12.84
C ASP A 92 26.79 0.81 12.32
N VAL A 93 26.15 1.29 11.26
CA VAL A 93 25.33 0.53 10.33
C VAL A 93 26.18 -0.63 9.80
N SER A 94 26.40 -1.64 10.63
CA SER A 94 26.73 -2.99 10.18
C SER A 94 25.44 -3.63 9.66
N GLY A 95 24.82 -2.98 8.67
CA GLY A 95 24.13 -3.72 7.64
C GLY A 95 25.25 -4.36 6.86
N SER A 96 25.36 -5.68 6.95
CA SER A 96 26.32 -6.48 6.21
C SER A 96 26.41 -5.95 4.77
N ASP A 97 27.55 -5.36 4.39
CA ASP A 97 28.00 -5.26 2.99
C ASP A 97 28.40 -6.67 2.51
N ASP A 98 27.52 -7.64 2.77
CA ASP A 98 27.42 -8.83 1.95
C ASP A 98 26.58 -8.37 0.77
N PRO A 99 27.02 -8.49 -0.49
CA PRO A 99 26.15 -8.18 -1.63
C PRO A 99 24.93 -9.09 -1.51
N LEU A 100 23.86 -8.52 -0.96
CA LEU A 100 22.61 -9.19 -0.70
C LEU A 100 22.20 -9.84 -2.02
N SER A 101 22.40 -11.15 -2.11
CA SER A 101 22.23 -11.91 -3.36
C SER A 101 20.75 -12.18 -3.62
N GLY A 102 19.93 -11.15 -3.42
CA GLY A 102 18.50 -11.10 -3.68
C GLY A 102 18.20 -10.00 -4.69
N SER A 103 17.05 -10.09 -5.31
CA SER A 103 16.53 -9.09 -6.21
C SER A 103 15.72 -8.05 -5.46
N ASN A 104 15.92 -6.80 -5.85
CA ASN A 104 15.17 -5.67 -5.35
C ASN A 104 13.83 -5.57 -6.09
N VAL A 105 12.72 -5.76 -5.39
CA VAL A 105 11.37 -5.75 -5.97
C VAL A 105 10.58 -4.58 -5.40
N THR A 106 10.08 -3.70 -6.28
CA THR A 106 9.33 -2.50 -5.93
C THR A 106 8.02 -2.45 -6.72
N VAL A 107 6.90 -2.15 -6.05
CA VAL A 107 5.65 -1.82 -6.75
C VAL A 107 5.66 -0.33 -7.03
N VAL A 108 5.67 0.05 -8.30
CA VAL A 108 5.66 1.45 -8.72
C VAL A 108 4.24 2.01 -8.69
N ALA A 109 3.28 1.28 -9.26
CA ALA A 109 1.88 1.69 -9.32
C ALA A 109 0.97 0.50 -9.65
N ILE A 110 -0.31 0.62 -9.32
CA ILE A 110 -1.40 -0.25 -9.78
C ILE A 110 -2.30 0.58 -10.70
N THR A 111 -2.54 0.08 -11.90
CA THR A 111 -3.29 0.78 -12.94
C THR A 111 -4.35 -0.14 -13.52
N THR A 112 -5.29 0.43 -14.27
CA THR A 112 -6.29 -0.32 -15.03
C THR A 112 -6.05 -0.10 -16.52
N ASP A 113 -5.98 -1.19 -17.28
CA ASP A 113 -5.79 -1.12 -18.73
C ASP A 113 -7.07 -0.69 -19.46
N ALA A 114 -6.97 -0.40 -20.76
CA ALA A 114 -8.10 0.02 -21.57
C ALA A 114 -9.24 -1.03 -21.66
N ALA A 115 -8.95 -2.29 -21.32
CA ALA A 115 -9.93 -3.38 -21.27
C ALA A 115 -10.55 -3.55 -19.86
N GLY A 116 -10.18 -2.70 -18.89
CA GLY A 116 -10.71 -2.74 -17.54
C GLY A 116 -10.00 -3.72 -16.61
N ASN A 117 -8.87 -4.32 -17.02
CA ASN A 117 -8.12 -5.24 -16.16
C ASN A 117 -7.09 -4.50 -15.34
N ARG A 118 -6.96 -4.87 -14.07
CA ARG A 118 -5.90 -4.34 -13.20
C ARG A 118 -4.54 -4.89 -13.58
N ARG A 119 -3.55 -4.01 -13.55
CA ARG A 119 -2.14 -4.27 -13.86
C ARG A 119 -1.27 -3.59 -12.80
N ALA A 120 -0.22 -4.26 -12.36
CA ALA A 120 0.84 -3.64 -11.57
C ALA A 120 2.00 -3.24 -12.47
N ILE A 121 2.57 -2.07 -12.22
CA ILE A 121 3.89 -1.67 -12.71
C ILE A 121 4.88 -2.03 -11.59
N VAL A 122 5.75 -3.00 -11.85
CA VAL A 122 6.69 -3.55 -10.87
C VAL A 122 8.10 -3.35 -11.40
N ARG A 123 9.01 -2.89 -10.54
CA ARG A 123 10.43 -2.76 -10.85
C ARG A 123 11.21 -3.88 -10.14
N VAL A 124 11.98 -4.64 -10.91
CA VAL A 124 12.89 -5.67 -10.38
C VAL A 124 14.30 -5.34 -10.83
N ASP A 125 15.21 -5.12 -9.89
CA ASP A 125 16.63 -4.78 -10.17
C ASP A 125 16.78 -3.64 -11.20
N GLY A 126 15.90 -2.64 -11.11
CA GLY A 126 15.89 -1.49 -12.02
C GLY A 126 15.08 -1.67 -13.32
N THR A 127 14.62 -2.88 -13.64
CA THR A 127 13.82 -3.14 -14.84
C THR A 127 12.33 -3.10 -14.52
N GLU A 128 11.55 -2.33 -15.28
CA GLU A 128 10.10 -2.22 -15.10
C GLU A 128 9.32 -3.26 -15.92
N TYR A 129 8.26 -3.78 -15.32
CA TYR A 129 7.34 -4.75 -15.89
C TYR A 129 5.91 -4.32 -15.63
N THR A 130 5.07 -4.33 -16.66
CA THR A 130 3.61 -4.16 -16.52
C THR A 130 2.96 -5.53 -16.58
N VAL A 131 2.38 -5.97 -15.46
CA VAL A 131 1.98 -7.36 -15.24
C VAL A 131 0.59 -7.46 -14.61
N GLY A 132 -0.19 -8.45 -15.04
CA GLY A 132 -1.50 -8.79 -14.49
C GLY A 132 -1.46 -9.99 -13.54
N VAL A 133 -2.60 -10.30 -12.93
CA VAL A 133 -2.77 -11.52 -12.13
C VAL A 133 -2.51 -12.76 -12.98
N GLY A 134 -1.73 -13.70 -12.47
CA GLY A 134 -1.41 -14.96 -13.14
C GLY A 134 -0.15 -14.90 -14.01
N GLU A 135 0.36 -13.71 -14.33
CA GLU A 135 1.53 -13.54 -15.19
C GLU A 135 2.84 -13.69 -14.40
N THR A 136 3.81 -14.36 -15.02
CA THR A 136 5.18 -14.51 -14.49
C THR A 136 6.09 -13.45 -15.12
N PHE A 137 6.93 -12.82 -14.31
CA PHE A 137 7.87 -11.77 -14.72
C PHE A 137 9.23 -11.92 -14.04
N ALA A 138 10.23 -11.28 -14.64
CA ALA A 138 11.65 -11.43 -14.27
C ALA A 138 12.07 -12.91 -14.07
N GLY A 139 11.43 -13.82 -14.82
CA GLY A 139 11.66 -15.27 -14.82
C GLY A 139 11.12 -16.06 -13.63
N ARG A 140 10.89 -15.43 -12.47
CA ARG A 140 10.69 -16.14 -11.18
C ARG A 140 9.62 -15.56 -10.26
N TYR A 141 9.07 -14.40 -10.58
CA TYR A 141 8.01 -13.79 -9.80
C TYR A 141 6.68 -13.95 -10.51
N LYS A 142 5.60 -14.12 -9.76
CA LYS A 142 4.24 -14.17 -10.30
C LYS A 142 3.31 -13.36 -9.45
N ILE A 143 2.40 -12.60 -10.07
CA ILE A 143 1.31 -11.96 -9.32
C ILE A 143 0.19 -12.98 -9.14
N VAL A 144 -0.24 -13.16 -7.89
CA VAL A 144 -1.36 -14.06 -7.55
C VAL A 144 -2.63 -13.31 -7.16
N ALA A 145 -2.50 -12.06 -6.70
CA ALA A 145 -3.64 -11.19 -6.45
C ALA A 145 -3.26 -9.70 -6.61
N LEU A 146 -4.24 -8.89 -6.99
CA LEU A 146 -4.15 -7.45 -7.21
C LEU A 146 -5.37 -6.79 -6.58
N ASP A 147 -5.13 -6.03 -5.52
CA ASP A 147 -6.13 -5.21 -4.84
C ASP A 147 -6.03 -3.75 -5.31
N ASP A 148 -6.64 -2.80 -4.60
CA ASP A 148 -6.60 -1.37 -4.97
C ASP A 148 -5.21 -0.77 -4.78
N ASP A 149 -4.56 -1.09 -3.65
CA ASP A 149 -3.30 -0.50 -3.22
C ASP A 149 -2.21 -1.56 -2.95
N LYS A 150 -2.52 -2.85 -3.13
CA LYS A 150 -1.66 -3.98 -2.78
C LYS A 150 -1.56 -5.01 -3.89
N VAL A 151 -0.39 -5.63 -3.96
CA VAL A 151 -0.09 -6.73 -4.88
C VAL A 151 0.46 -7.90 -4.07
N THR A 152 -0.15 -9.07 -4.26
CA THR A 152 0.38 -10.33 -3.69
C THR A 152 1.21 -11.04 -4.75
N PHE A 153 2.46 -11.31 -4.40
CA PHE A 153 3.44 -11.98 -5.22
C PHE A 153 3.68 -13.41 -4.74
N LEU A 154 4.10 -14.27 -5.67
CA LEU A 154 4.66 -15.57 -5.43
C LEU A 154 6.10 -15.59 -5.98
N PHE A 155 7.03 -16.09 -5.16
CA PHE A 155 8.42 -16.32 -5.51
C PHE A 155 8.84 -17.71 -5.01
N GLY A 156 9.09 -18.63 -5.95
CA GLY A 156 9.18 -20.06 -5.63
C GLY A 156 7.87 -20.52 -4.96
N ASP A 157 7.98 -20.98 -3.71
CA ASP A 157 6.84 -21.45 -2.91
C ASP A 157 6.39 -20.42 -1.85
N SER A 158 7.01 -19.23 -1.82
CA SER A 158 6.75 -18.21 -0.80
C SER A 158 5.94 -17.06 -1.37
N THR A 159 4.93 -16.61 -0.62
CA THR A 159 4.16 -15.41 -0.95
C THR A 159 4.63 -14.20 -0.16
N PHE A 160 4.46 -13.02 -0.73
CA PHE A 160 4.66 -11.74 -0.04
C PHE A 160 3.76 -10.68 -0.65
N VAL A 161 3.46 -9.63 0.13
CA VAL A 161 2.57 -8.54 -0.27
C VAL A 161 3.36 -7.24 -0.26
N LEU A 162 3.21 -6.44 -1.31
CA LEU A 162 3.72 -5.07 -1.35
C LEU A 162 2.60 -4.12 -1.76
N GLY A 163 2.56 -2.97 -1.11
CA GLY A 163 1.76 -1.84 -1.56
C GLY A 163 2.50 -0.96 -2.56
N GLU A 164 1.78 -0.05 -3.19
CA GLU A 164 2.39 0.97 -4.05
C GLU A 164 3.50 1.76 -3.33
N GLY A 165 4.62 1.99 -4.03
CA GLY A 165 5.81 2.64 -3.49
C GLY A 165 6.64 1.78 -2.52
N GLN A 166 6.19 0.58 -2.17
CA GLN A 166 6.93 -0.31 -1.27
C GLN A 166 7.94 -1.16 -2.02
N GLN A 167 9.03 -1.49 -1.33
CA GLN A 167 10.17 -2.24 -1.84
C GLN A 167 10.58 -3.32 -0.84
N ILE A 168 11.02 -4.47 -1.36
CA ILE A 168 11.63 -5.55 -0.59
C ILE A 168 12.81 -6.16 -1.34
N LEU A 169 13.66 -6.86 -0.62
CA LEU A 169 14.72 -7.69 -1.15
C LEU A 169 14.33 -9.17 -1.06
N LYS A 170 14.44 -9.92 -2.16
CA LYS A 170 14.00 -11.32 -2.26
C LYS A 170 14.96 -12.27 -2.93
#